data_AF-A0A329SCS6-F1
#
_entry.id   AF-A0A329SCS6-F1
#
_cell.length_a   1.000
_cell.length_b   1.000
_cell.length_c   1.000
_cell.angle_alpha   90.00
_cell.angle_beta   90.00
_cell.angle_gamma   90.00
#
_symmetry.space_group_name_H-M   'P 1'
#
loop_
_entity.id
_entity.type
_entity.pdbx_description
1 polymer ?
#
loop_
_entity_poly.entity_id
_entity_poly.type
_entity_poly.pdbx_seq_one_letter_code
_entity_poly.pdbx_strand_id
1 'polypeptide(L)'
;MKFTNKDLYYLLFTELSPNQARCNTCLKVYKPGNGYTNQLHHFLKRHPDYQELAAATFRNGNRFGVALPDQRTCDVLRWVEWCVMDLMPVSFCERPLVRKNAKMEPISAATLQNYLDALYGHVREVIATTLSDKFGIALDALTTGGRHYFAIMAVLMILPLPS
;
A
#
# COMPACT_ATOMS: atom_id res chain seq x y z
N MET A 1 2.51 9.79 -17.58
CA MET A 1 1.34 9.90 -16.67
C MET A 1 0.66 11.22 -16.97
N LYS A 2 -0.66 11.26 -17.17
CA LYS A 2 -1.39 12.52 -17.39
C LYS A 2 -2.26 12.78 -16.16
N PHE A 3 -2.03 13.90 -15.47
CA PHE A 3 -2.80 14.32 -14.30
C PHE A 3 -3.89 15.30 -14.73
N THR A 4 -5.09 15.14 -14.20
CA THR A 4 -6.13 16.16 -14.33
C THR A 4 -5.86 17.35 -13.42
N ASN A 5 -6.53 18.47 -13.67
CA ASN A 5 -6.47 19.66 -12.82
C ASN A 5 -6.80 19.37 -11.34
N LYS A 6 -7.72 18.43 -11.12
CA LYS A 6 -8.13 17.96 -9.80
C LYS A 6 -7.03 17.12 -9.15
N ASP A 7 -6.40 16.23 -9.90
CA ASP A 7 -5.30 15.39 -9.37
C ASP A 7 -4.10 16.23 -8.94
N LEU A 8 -3.74 17.22 -9.76
CA LEU A 8 -2.65 18.15 -9.45
C LEU A 8 -2.91 18.94 -8.17
N TYR A 9 -4.16 19.34 -7.95
CA TYR A 9 -4.55 20.00 -6.71
C TYR A 9 -4.34 19.08 -5.50
N TYR A 10 -4.89 17.87 -5.50
CA TYR A 10 -4.75 16.97 -4.34
C TYR A 10 -3.31 16.49 -4.10
N LEU A 11 -2.49 16.37 -5.15
CA LEU A 11 -1.09 15.97 -5.00
C LEU A 11 -0.21 17.07 -4.42
N LEU A 12 -0.46 18.33 -4.80
CA LEU A 12 0.48 19.43 -4.55
C LEU A 12 -0.07 20.52 -3.61
N PHE A 13 -1.32 20.39 -3.14
CA PHE A 13 -1.91 21.26 -2.13
C PHE A 13 -2.36 20.50 -0.88
N THR A 14 -2.32 21.19 0.25
CA THR A 14 -2.94 20.75 1.51
C THR A 14 -4.13 21.66 1.82
N GLU A 15 -5.31 21.08 2.03
CA GLU A 15 -6.48 21.83 2.52
C GLU A 15 -6.33 22.15 4.00
N LEU A 16 -6.47 23.43 4.35
CA LEU A 16 -6.42 23.91 5.73
C LEU A 16 -7.81 24.18 6.30
N SER A 17 -8.72 24.66 5.45
CA SER A 17 -10.14 24.90 5.76
C SER A 17 -10.94 24.94 4.46
N PRO A 18 -12.30 24.92 4.50
CA PRO A 18 -13.14 24.89 3.29
C PRO A 18 -12.83 25.99 2.26
N ASN A 19 -12.20 27.08 2.68
CA ASN A 19 -11.81 28.21 1.82
C ASN A 19 -10.32 28.57 1.93
N GLN A 20 -9.46 27.64 2.34
CA GLN A 20 -8.01 27.86 2.34
C GLN A 20 -7.25 26.58 1.98
N ALA A 21 -6.41 26.69 0.96
CA ALA A 21 -5.48 25.64 0.53
C ALA A 21 -4.05 26.17 0.52
N ARG A 22 -3.09 25.35 0.94
CA ARG A 22 -1.66 25.68 0.98
C ARG A 22 -0.92 24.91 -0.11
N CYS A 23 -0.10 25.58 -0.90
CA CYS A 23 0.80 24.90 -1.84
C CYS A 23 1.90 24.17 -1.05
N ASN A 24 2.12 22.89 -1.33
CA ASN A 24 3.09 22.06 -0.61
C ASN A 24 4.54 22.43 -0.94
N THR A 25 4.78 23.08 -2.09
CA THR A 25 6.12 23.46 -2.55
C THR A 25 6.56 24.82 -1.99
N CYS A 26 5.69 25.83 -2.06
CA CYS A 26 6.03 27.21 -1.66
C CYS A 26 5.35 27.66 -0.35
N LEU A 27 4.53 26.80 0.27
CA LEU A 27 3.82 27.04 1.52
C LEU A 27 2.86 28.23 1.51
N LYS A 28 2.62 28.84 0.36
CA LYS A 28 1.71 29.97 0.21
C LYS A 28 0.26 29.50 0.28
N VAL A 29 -0.54 30.24 1.06
CA VAL A 29 -1.96 29.95 1.26
C VAL A 29 -2.79 30.72 0.24
N TYR A 30 -3.75 30.05 -0.35
CA TYR A 30 -4.68 30.54 -1.35
C TYR A 30 -6.11 30.30 -0.89
N LYS A 31 -7.01 31.20 -1.25
CA LYS A 31 -8.46 30.94 -1.15
C LYS A 31 -8.87 30.20 -2.43
N PRO A 32 -9.21 28.89 -2.38
CA PRO A 32 -9.75 28.21 -3.53
C PRO A 32 -11.08 28.90 -3.91
N GLY A 33 -11.23 29.25 -5.18
CA GLY A 33 -12.54 29.60 -5.73
C GLY A 33 -13.34 28.33 -6.02
N ASN A 34 -14.49 28.47 -6.69
CA ASN A 34 -15.33 27.33 -7.11
C ASN A 34 -14.68 26.42 -8.20
N GLY A 35 -13.35 26.43 -8.35
CA GLY A 35 -12.60 25.65 -9.33
C GLY A 35 -11.08 25.63 -9.11
N TYR A 36 -10.37 24.90 -9.97
CA TYR A 36 -8.92 24.61 -9.84
C TYR A 36 -8.00 25.46 -10.75
N THR A 37 -8.58 26.32 -11.59
CA THR A 37 -7.85 27.08 -12.62
C THR A 37 -6.85 28.07 -12.01
N ASN A 38 -7.17 28.66 -10.86
CA ASN A 38 -6.30 29.63 -10.18
C ASN A 38 -5.04 28.95 -9.62
N GLN A 39 -5.19 27.72 -9.14
CA GLN A 39 -4.13 26.89 -8.58
C GLN A 39 -3.20 26.38 -9.69
N LEU A 40 -3.75 26.04 -10.86
CA LEU A 40 -2.94 25.74 -12.05
C LEU A 40 -2.19 26.93 -12.59
N HIS A 41 -2.83 28.09 -12.64
CA HIS A 41 -2.13 29.31 -13.03
C HIS A 41 -0.98 29.62 -12.07
N HIS A 42 -1.16 29.36 -10.77
CA HIS A 42 -0.07 29.44 -9.80
C HIS A 42 1.09 28.48 -10.14
N PHE A 43 0.80 27.21 -10.46
CA PHE A 43 1.84 26.25 -10.86
C PHE A 43 2.59 26.69 -12.10
N LEU A 44 1.89 27.03 -13.18
CA LEU A 44 2.51 27.49 -14.42
C LEU A 44 3.42 28.70 -14.21
N LYS A 45 3.08 29.60 -13.28
CA LYS A 45 3.85 30.82 -13.00
C LYS A 45 5.01 30.61 -12.02
N ARG A 46 4.88 29.69 -11.06
CA ARG A 46 5.81 29.59 -9.91
C ARG A 46 6.56 28.26 -9.81
N HIS A 47 6.04 27.22 -10.45
CA HIS A 47 6.53 25.85 -10.42
C HIS A 47 6.42 25.26 -11.84
N PRO A 48 7.24 25.68 -12.81
CA PRO A 48 7.16 25.18 -14.19
C PRO A 48 7.41 23.65 -14.29
N ASP A 49 8.11 23.10 -13.30
CA ASP A 49 8.42 21.68 -13.08
C ASP A 49 7.31 20.91 -12.33
N TYR A 50 6.12 21.51 -12.13
CA TYR A 50 5.05 20.91 -11.33
C TYR A 50 4.63 19.51 -11.79
N GLN A 51 4.81 19.16 -13.07
CA GLN A 51 4.48 17.83 -13.59
C GLN A 51 5.42 16.75 -13.04
N GLU A 52 6.72 17.06 -12.97
CA GLU A 52 7.72 16.17 -12.39
C GLU A 52 7.54 16.08 -10.89
N LEU A 53 7.23 17.20 -10.24
CA LEU A 53 6.92 17.24 -8.82
C LEU A 53 5.65 16.44 -8.50
N ALA A 54 4.60 16.54 -9.31
CA ALA A 54 3.39 15.74 -9.17
C ALA A 54 3.70 14.25 -9.35
N ALA A 55 4.51 13.88 -10.35
CA ALA A 55 4.91 12.49 -10.55
C ALA A 55 5.79 11.97 -9.40
N ALA A 56 6.71 12.78 -8.88
CA ALA A 56 7.55 12.44 -7.73
C ALA A 56 6.72 12.33 -6.45
N THR A 57 5.77 13.24 -6.23
CA THR A 57 4.86 13.22 -5.08
C THR A 57 3.89 12.05 -5.17
N PHE A 58 3.42 11.72 -6.36
CA PHE A 58 2.64 10.51 -6.61
C PHE A 58 3.44 9.24 -6.29
N ARG A 59 4.73 9.19 -6.65
CA ARG A 59 5.63 8.07 -6.34
C ARG A 59 6.02 7.99 -4.86
N ASN A 60 6.27 9.13 -4.21
CA ASN A 60 6.79 9.21 -2.84
C ASN A 60 5.69 9.31 -1.76
N GLY A 61 4.50 9.75 -2.14
CA GLY A 61 3.46 10.26 -1.25
C GLY A 61 2.30 9.31 -0.97
N ASN A 62 2.44 8.01 -1.20
CA ASN A 62 1.44 7.06 -0.69
C ASN A 62 1.64 6.78 0.81
N ARG A 63 1.42 7.80 1.64
CA ARG A 63 1.31 7.59 3.08
C ARG A 63 -0.14 7.39 3.55
N PHE A 64 -1.16 7.83 2.77
CA PHE A 64 -2.58 7.36 2.75
C PHE A 64 -3.38 7.97 1.55
N GLY A 65 -2.73 8.33 0.43
CA GLY A 65 -3.32 9.11 -0.67
C GLY A 65 -4.24 8.30 -1.59
N VAL A 66 -5.54 8.29 -1.31
CA VAL A 66 -6.56 7.47 -2.01
C VAL A 66 -6.68 7.84 -3.49
N ALA A 67 -5.83 7.24 -4.33
CA ALA A 67 -6.33 6.59 -5.53
C ALA A 67 -7.04 5.32 -5.04
N LEU A 68 -8.35 5.24 -5.24
CA LEU A 68 -9.05 3.98 -5.02
C LEU A 68 -8.28 2.93 -5.84
N PRO A 69 -7.75 1.86 -5.20
CA PRO A 69 -7.16 0.78 -5.96
C PRO A 69 -8.22 0.34 -6.97
N ASP A 70 -7.81 0.21 -8.23
CA ASP A 70 -8.74 -0.28 -9.23
C ASP A 70 -9.31 -1.64 -8.79
N GLN A 71 -10.44 -2.03 -9.36
CA GLN A 71 -11.13 -3.25 -8.94
C GLN A 71 -10.21 -4.48 -9.00
N ARG A 72 -9.29 -4.53 -9.98
CA ARG A 72 -8.36 -5.64 -10.12
C ARG A 72 -7.37 -5.68 -8.95
N THR A 73 -6.83 -4.54 -8.55
CA THR A 73 -5.96 -4.46 -7.36
C THR A 73 -6.71 -4.88 -6.09
N CYS A 74 -7.96 -4.46 -5.90
CA CYS A 74 -8.79 -4.89 -4.78
C CYS A 74 -9.04 -6.41 -4.78
N ASP A 75 -9.29 -7.00 -5.95
CA ASP A 75 -9.53 -8.43 -6.08
C ASP A 75 -8.27 -9.26 -5.80
N VAL A 76 -7.11 -8.81 -6.27
CA VAL A 76 -5.82 -9.45 -5.95
C VAL A 76 -5.60 -9.44 -4.44
N LEU A 77 -5.84 -8.31 -3.77
CA LEU A 77 -5.68 -8.22 -2.32
C LEU A 77 -6.58 -9.20 -1.57
N ARG A 78 -7.85 -9.34 -1.99
CA ARG A 78 -8.78 -10.31 -1.40
C ARG A 78 -8.35 -11.77 -1.62
N TRP A 79 -7.78 -12.09 -2.78
CA TRP A 79 -7.19 -13.41 -3.03
C TRP A 79 -6.01 -13.70 -2.10
N VAL A 80 -5.15 -12.70 -1.90
CA VAL A 80 -4.03 -12.79 -0.96
C VAL A 80 -4.52 -12.95 0.48
N GLU A 81 -5.54 -12.18 0.87
CA GLU A 81 -6.16 -12.25 2.20
C GLU A 81 -6.63 -13.66 2.53
N TRP A 82 -7.31 -14.34 1.61
CA TRP A 82 -7.71 -15.74 1.79
C TRP A 82 -6.53 -16.70 1.98
N CYS A 83 -5.41 -16.48 1.29
CA CYS A 83 -4.22 -17.31 1.47
C CYS A 83 -3.53 -17.06 2.82
N VAL A 84 -3.48 -15.80 3.27
CA VAL A 84 -2.74 -15.40 4.47
C VAL A 84 -3.56 -15.61 5.75
N MET A 85 -4.83 -15.23 5.74
CA MET A 85 -5.69 -15.24 6.93
C MET A 85 -6.34 -16.61 7.16
N ASP A 86 -6.82 -17.25 6.09
CA ASP A 86 -7.50 -18.55 6.16
C ASP A 86 -6.59 -19.74 5.78
N LEU A 87 -5.29 -19.48 5.54
CA LEU A 87 -4.30 -20.50 5.16
C LEU A 87 -4.69 -21.32 3.93
N MET A 88 -5.42 -20.71 3.00
CA MET A 88 -5.86 -21.40 1.79
C MET A 88 -4.66 -21.64 0.84
N PRO A 89 -4.58 -22.83 0.20
CA PRO A 89 -3.52 -23.10 -0.76
C PRO A 89 -3.68 -22.18 -1.98
N VAL A 90 -2.58 -21.81 -2.63
CA VAL A 90 -2.61 -20.91 -3.80
C VAL A 90 -3.45 -21.46 -4.96
N SER A 91 -3.49 -22.80 -5.12
CA SER A 91 -4.35 -23.47 -6.10
C SER A 91 -5.86 -23.28 -5.85
N PHE A 92 -6.25 -22.77 -4.68
CA PHE A 92 -7.63 -22.49 -4.31
C PHE A 92 -8.31 -21.54 -5.31
N CYS A 93 -7.59 -20.51 -5.78
CA CYS A 93 -8.14 -19.53 -6.72
C CYS A 93 -8.52 -20.14 -8.08
N GLU A 94 -7.99 -21.32 -8.41
CA GLU A 94 -8.27 -22.00 -9.68
C GLU A 94 -9.40 -23.02 -9.61
N ARG A 95 -9.87 -23.37 -8.40
CA ARG A 95 -10.89 -24.41 -8.24
C ARG A 95 -12.20 -24.03 -8.95
N PRO A 96 -12.85 -24.95 -9.69
CA PRO A 96 -14.05 -24.63 -10.47
C PRO A 96 -15.19 -24.02 -9.65
N LEU A 97 -15.50 -24.58 -8.48
CA LEU A 97 -16.53 -24.05 -7.58
C LEU A 97 -16.16 -22.68 -7.00
N VAL A 98 -14.87 -22.43 -6.78
CA VAL A 98 -14.39 -21.15 -6.28
C VAL A 98 -14.56 -20.10 -7.38
N ARG A 99 -14.10 -20.38 -8.61
CA ARG A 99 -14.29 -19.49 -9.77
C ARG A 99 -15.77 -19.21 -10.06
N LYS A 100 -16.64 -20.20 -9.86
CA LYS A 100 -18.09 -20.03 -10.07
C LYS A 100 -18.74 -19.10 -9.04
N ASN A 101 -18.26 -19.11 -7.80
CA ASN A 101 -18.94 -18.45 -6.68
C ASN A 101 -18.23 -17.18 -6.17
N ALA A 102 -16.93 -17.04 -6.44
CA ALA A 102 -16.16 -15.86 -6.06
C ALA A 102 -16.59 -14.64 -6.90
N LYS A 103 -16.76 -13.50 -6.24
CA LYS A 103 -17.08 -12.21 -6.90
C LYS A 103 -15.85 -11.54 -7.54
N MET A 104 -14.65 -12.02 -7.19
CA MET A 104 -13.38 -11.45 -7.62
C MET A 104 -13.03 -11.91 -9.04
N GLU A 105 -12.37 -11.06 -9.81
CA GLU A 105 -11.81 -11.43 -11.11
C GLU A 105 -10.88 -12.65 -10.99
N PRO A 106 -10.98 -13.63 -11.90
CA PRO A 106 -10.14 -14.82 -11.83
C PRO A 106 -8.64 -14.50 -11.89
N ILE A 107 -7.85 -15.31 -11.21
CA ILE A 107 -6.39 -15.24 -11.21
C ILE A 107 -5.82 -16.66 -11.31
N SER A 108 -4.65 -16.80 -11.94
CA SER A 108 -3.93 -18.07 -11.93
C SER A 108 -3.17 -18.23 -10.62
N ALA A 109 -2.93 -19.48 -10.22
CA ALA A 109 -2.15 -19.78 -9.04
C ALA A 109 -0.73 -19.20 -9.13
N ALA A 110 -0.12 -19.26 -10.33
CA ALA A 110 1.20 -18.69 -10.58
C ALA A 110 1.23 -17.17 -10.34
N THR A 111 0.23 -16.43 -10.83
CA THR A 111 0.19 -14.98 -10.63
C THR A 111 -0.09 -14.64 -9.17
N LEU A 112 -0.97 -15.37 -8.49
CA LEU A 112 -1.22 -15.18 -7.07
C LEU A 112 0.03 -15.45 -6.22
N GLN A 113 0.81 -16.48 -6.56
CA GLN A 113 2.09 -16.76 -5.92
C GLN A 113 3.06 -15.58 -6.06
N ASN A 114 3.19 -14.98 -7.26
CA ASN A 114 4.06 -13.81 -7.46
C ASN A 114 3.67 -12.63 -6.55
N TYR A 115 2.37 -12.41 -6.33
CA TYR A 115 1.91 -11.36 -5.41
C TYR A 115 2.23 -11.69 -3.95
N LEU A 116 2.07 -12.96 -3.54
CA LEU A 116 2.47 -13.42 -2.20
C LEU A 116 3.97 -13.27 -1.97
N ASP A 117 4.79 -13.59 -2.96
CA ASP A 117 6.25 -13.46 -2.88
C ASP A 117 6.68 -11.99 -2.78
N ALA A 118 6.04 -11.12 -3.56
CA ALA A 118 6.27 -9.67 -3.48
C ALA A 118 5.84 -9.10 -2.11
N LEU A 119 4.67 -9.51 -1.61
CA LEU A 119 4.20 -9.12 -0.28
C LEU A 119 5.16 -9.60 0.80
N TYR A 120 5.61 -10.85 0.72
CA TYR A 120 6.56 -11.42 1.66
C TYR A 120 7.89 -10.65 1.67
N GLY A 121 8.42 -10.28 0.50
CA GLY A 121 9.60 -9.42 0.38
C GLY A 121 9.41 -8.09 1.09
N HIS A 122 8.27 -7.44 0.87
CA HIS A 122 7.96 -6.16 1.52
C HIS A 122 7.78 -6.30 3.05
N VAL A 123 7.06 -7.32 3.51
CA VAL A 123 6.88 -7.58 4.95
C VAL A 123 8.22 -7.87 5.62
N ARG A 124 9.12 -8.60 4.95
CA ARG A 124 10.48 -8.84 5.46
C ARG A 124 11.25 -7.53 5.66
N GLU A 125 11.19 -6.61 4.69
CA GLU A 125 11.83 -5.29 4.82
C GLU A 125 11.24 -4.49 5.98
N VAL A 126 9.91 -4.45 6.09
CA VAL A 126 9.22 -3.77 7.21
C VAL A 126 9.65 -4.38 8.54
N ILE A 127 9.65 -5.71 8.67
CA ILE A 127 10.12 -6.39 9.88
C ILE A 127 11.58 -6.01 10.16
N ALA A 128 12.47 -6.07 9.17
CA ALA A 128 13.89 -5.74 9.36
C ALA A 128 14.10 -4.29 9.86
N THR A 129 13.28 -3.34 9.38
CA THR A 129 13.33 -1.94 9.84
C THR A 129 12.65 -1.70 11.19
N THR A 130 11.71 -2.56 11.59
CA THR A 130 10.91 -2.41 12.82
C THR A 130 11.51 -3.22 13.98
N LEU A 131 12.26 -4.28 13.67
CA LEU A 131 12.87 -5.16 14.65
C LEU A 131 13.91 -4.40 15.47
N SER A 132 13.75 -4.38 16.79
CA SER A 132 14.73 -3.79 17.69
C SER A 132 16.00 -4.66 17.77
N ASP A 133 17.15 -4.04 18.03
CA ASP A 133 18.43 -4.74 18.27
C ASP A 133 18.37 -5.75 19.44
N LYS A 134 17.33 -5.65 20.27
CA LYS A 134 17.02 -6.60 21.35
C LYS A 134 15.76 -7.38 20.98
N PHE A 135 15.92 -8.67 20.70
CA PHE A 135 14.83 -9.62 20.50
C PHE A 135 15.21 -10.97 21.11
N GLY A 136 14.23 -11.75 21.53
CA GLY A 136 14.41 -13.14 21.92
C GLY A 136 14.38 -14.06 20.70
N ILE A 137 15.01 -15.23 20.79
CA ILE A 137 14.88 -16.28 19.79
C ILE A 137 14.16 -17.45 20.43
N ALA A 138 13.03 -17.85 19.85
CA ALA A 138 12.33 -19.08 20.19
C ALA A 138 12.64 -20.16 19.16
N LEU A 139 12.94 -21.36 19.65
CA LEU A 139 13.16 -22.55 18.85
C LEU A 139 12.02 -23.51 19.12
N ASP A 140 11.38 -23.98 18.04
CA ASP A 140 10.37 -25.03 18.11
C ASP A 140 10.80 -26.20 17.22
N ALA A 141 10.48 -27.43 17.62
CA ALA A 141 10.92 -28.64 16.95
C ALA A 141 9.76 -29.62 16.80
N LEU A 142 9.56 -30.11 15.59
CA LEU A 142 8.51 -31.08 15.26
C LEU A 142 9.14 -32.30 14.58
N THR A 143 8.77 -33.50 15.01
CA THR A 143 9.11 -34.75 14.31
C THR A 143 7.84 -35.41 13.81
N THR A 144 7.73 -35.63 12.50
CA THR A 144 6.59 -36.32 11.90
C THR A 144 7.00 -37.06 10.63
N GLY A 145 6.43 -38.24 10.40
CA GLY A 145 6.70 -39.03 9.18
C GLY A 145 8.18 -39.36 8.93
N GLY A 146 8.99 -39.52 10.00
CA GLY A 146 10.42 -39.78 9.89
C GLY A 146 11.27 -38.56 9.50
N ARG A 147 10.71 -37.35 9.54
CA ARG A 147 11.43 -36.09 9.29
C ARG A 147 11.43 -35.22 10.55
N HIS A 148 12.55 -34.54 10.77
CA HIS A 148 12.73 -33.56 11.85
C HIS A 148 12.66 -32.15 11.26
N TYR A 149 11.85 -31.29 11.87
CA TYR A 149 11.65 -29.90 11.50
C TYR A 149 12.04 -29.03 12.70
N PHE A 150 12.70 -27.91 12.44
CA PHE A 150 12.99 -26.89 13.45
C PHE A 150 12.52 -25.53 12.92
N ALA A 151 11.76 -24.81 13.73
CA ALA A 151 11.36 -23.43 13.47
C ALA A 151 12.18 -22.49 14.36
N ILE A 152 12.71 -21.43 13.76
CA ILE A 152 13.43 -20.35 14.45
C ILE A 152 12.56 -19.11 14.35
N MET A 153 12.16 -18.56 15.49
CA MET A 153 11.24 -17.42 15.57
C MET A 153 11.88 -16.29 16.36
N ALA A 154 11.82 -15.07 15.83
CA ALA A 154 12.16 -13.88 16.60
C ALA A 154 10.96 -13.47 17.47
N VAL A 155 11.21 -13.20 18.75
CA VAL A 155 10.20 -12.82 19.74
C VAL A 155 10.51 -11.42 20.26
N LEU A 156 9.54 -10.52 20.17
CA LEU A 156 9.67 -9.13 20.61
C LEU A 156 8.73 -8.88 21.78
N MET A 157 9.21 -8.15 22.79
CA MET A 157 8.32 -7.60 23.82
C MET A 157 7.68 -6.33 23.27
N ILE A 158 6.39 -6.39 22.95
CA ILE A 158 5.60 -5.19 22.69
C ILE A 158 5.23 -4.62 24.07
N LEU A 159 5.93 -3.58 24.52
CA LEU A 159 5.46 -2.78 25.64
C LEU A 159 4.08 -2.21 25.26
N PRO A 160 3.05 -2.30 26.13
CA PRO A 160 1.74 -1.78 25.80
C PRO A 160 1.85 -0.29 25.45
N LEU A 161 1.25 0.09 24.32
CA LEU A 161 1.12 1.50 23.93
C LEU A 161 0.41 2.25 25.08
N PRO A 162 0.91 3.43 25.50
CA PRO A 162 0.22 4.22 26.50
C PRO A 162 -1.18 4.55 25.99
N SER A 163 -2.18 4.22 26.82
CA SER A 163 -3.60 4.47 26.64
C SER A 163 -3.91 5.94 26.42
#